data_AF-A0A6T8ZCE0-F1
#
_entry.id   AF-A0A6T8ZCE0-F1
#
_cell.length_a   1.000
_cell.length_b   1.000
_cell.length_c   1.000
_cell.angle_alpha   90.00
_cell.angle_beta   90.00
_cell.angle_gamma   90.00
#
_symmetry.space_group_name_H-M   'P 1'
#
loop_
_entity.id
_entity.type
_entity.pdbx_description
1 polymer ?
#
loop_
_entity_poly.entity_id
_entity_poly.type
_entity_poly.pdbx_seq_one_letter_code
_entity_poly.pdbx_strand_id
1 'polypeptide(L)'
;AFSKAQCADLPFPACSDLPTCMIIAMHLYHMLAFRLGNEDLFHHLTFVPIIGGINFVYPWGVGSNVLCFFISGLPGALDYTMLAAVKCGRMTSFTEKRLNCSINTWIRGPGITMFCTLCVACWMRPPPGTPESELMPWYFFGPCVAVAFFNGQYYSQRVIGNYYIRKAQEYEKRGIKTVDLHTS
;
A
#
# COMPACT_ATOMS: atom_id res chain seq x y z
N ALA A 1 8.36 -0.80 -20.15
CA ALA A 1 8.38 -0.10 -18.86
C ALA A 1 8.21 -1.06 -17.69
N PHE A 2 8.03 -2.36 -17.92
CA PHE A 2 8.05 -3.40 -16.88
C PHE A 2 8.68 -4.70 -17.41
N SER A 3 9.60 -4.64 -18.38
CA SER A 3 10.24 -5.85 -18.91
C SER A 3 11.55 -6.16 -18.16
N LYS A 4 11.89 -7.44 -18.04
CA LYS A 4 13.16 -7.87 -17.44
C LYS A 4 14.37 -7.30 -18.18
N ALA A 5 14.24 -7.10 -19.50
CA ALA A 5 15.28 -6.50 -20.33
C ALA A 5 15.70 -5.11 -19.84
N GLN A 6 14.75 -4.29 -19.39
CA GLN A 6 15.05 -2.94 -18.88
C GLN A 6 15.75 -2.94 -17.51
N CYS A 7 15.69 -4.07 -16.79
CA CYS A 7 16.33 -4.19 -15.48
C CYS A 7 17.85 -4.36 -15.57
N ALA A 8 18.38 -4.84 -16.70
CA ALA A 8 19.82 -5.00 -16.91
C ALA A 8 20.54 -3.64 -17.02
N ASP A 9 19.83 -2.62 -17.52
CA ASP A 9 20.39 -1.28 -17.77
C ASP A 9 20.24 -0.33 -16.57
N LEU A 10 19.52 -0.76 -15.52
CA LEU A 10 19.25 0.06 -14.35
C LEU A 10 20.21 -0.28 -13.19
N PRO A 11 20.64 0.72 -12.41
CA PRO A 11 21.50 0.48 -11.27
C PRO A 11 20.78 -0.38 -10.23
N PHE A 12 21.53 -1.27 -9.58
CA PHE A 12 21.06 -1.98 -8.40
C PHE A 12 20.60 -0.97 -7.33
N PRO A 13 19.44 -1.17 -6.65
CA PRO A 13 18.53 -2.34 -6.66
C PRO A 13 17.20 -2.11 -7.42
N ALA A 14 17.19 -1.38 -8.55
CA ALA A 14 15.94 -0.91 -9.19
C ALA A 14 14.89 -2.01 -9.49
N CYS A 15 15.31 -3.23 -9.81
CA CYS A 15 14.42 -4.39 -10.06
C CYS A 15 14.62 -5.55 -9.07
N SER A 16 15.17 -5.28 -7.89
CA SER A 16 15.34 -6.33 -6.87
C SER A 16 14.00 -6.76 -6.29
N ASP A 17 13.78 -8.06 -6.12
CA ASP A 17 12.59 -8.61 -5.41
C ASP A 17 12.69 -8.50 -3.89
N LEU A 18 13.81 -7.96 -3.36
CA LEU A 18 14.05 -7.83 -1.92
C LEU A 18 12.89 -7.13 -1.19
N PRO A 19 12.33 -5.99 -1.66
CA PRO A 19 11.21 -5.34 -0.99
C PRO A 19 9.98 -6.24 -0.88
N THR A 20 9.65 -6.97 -1.95
CA THR A 20 8.54 -7.93 -1.98
C THR A 20 8.77 -9.06 -0.98
N CYS A 21 9.97 -9.65 -0.96
CA CYS A 21 10.35 -10.69 -0.01
C CYS A 21 10.19 -10.20 1.44
N MET A 22 10.64 -8.99 1.76
CA MET A 22 10.51 -8.42 3.10
C MET A 22 9.05 -8.21 3.50
N ILE A 23 8.22 -7.69 2.59
CA ILE A 23 6.78 -7.49 2.85
C ILE A 23 6.09 -8.83 3.11
N ILE A 24 6.32 -9.84 2.27
CA ILE A 24 5.73 -11.16 2.44
C ILE A 24 6.20 -11.81 3.74
N ALA A 25 7.50 -11.74 4.05
CA ALA A 25 8.05 -12.25 5.30
C ALA A 25 7.40 -11.60 6.53
N MET A 26 7.20 -10.27 6.52
CA MET A 26 6.50 -9.58 7.61
C MET A 26 5.05 -10.04 7.76
N HIS A 27 4.32 -10.20 6.65
CA HIS A 27 2.92 -10.65 6.70
C HIS A 27 2.81 -12.11 7.16
N LEU A 28 3.71 -12.99 6.70
CA LEU A 28 3.78 -14.37 7.18
C LEU A 28 4.10 -14.43 8.68
N TYR A 29 5.08 -13.66 9.13
CA TYR A 29 5.39 -13.54 10.55
C TYR A 29 4.17 -13.05 11.35
N HIS A 30 3.47 -12.02 10.87
CA HIS A 30 2.28 -11.50 11.53
C HIS A 30 1.17 -12.57 11.64
N MET A 31 0.95 -13.36 10.59
CA MET A 31 -0.01 -14.46 10.59
C MET A 31 0.33 -15.59 11.58
N LEU A 32 1.62 -15.89 11.73
CA LEU A 32 2.08 -17.01 12.57
C LEU A 32 2.24 -16.60 14.04
N ALA A 33 2.61 -15.36 14.32
CA ALA A 33 2.96 -14.89 15.67
C ALA A 33 1.78 -14.23 16.42
N PHE A 34 0.75 -13.74 15.73
CA PHE A 34 -0.36 -13.01 16.34
C PHE A 34 -1.72 -13.63 16.02
N ARG A 35 -2.72 -13.37 16.86
CA ARG A 35 -4.11 -13.74 16.58
C ARG A 35 -4.73 -12.71 15.64
N LEU A 36 -5.21 -13.17 14.50
CA LEU A 36 -5.78 -12.31 13.45
C LEU A 36 -7.28 -12.13 13.65
N GLY A 37 -7.76 -10.89 13.50
CA GLY A 37 -9.18 -10.64 13.30
C GLY A 37 -9.62 -11.00 11.88
N ASN A 38 -10.94 -10.99 11.63
CA ASN A 38 -11.49 -11.28 10.31
C ASN A 38 -11.00 -10.30 9.23
N GLU A 39 -10.86 -9.02 9.58
CA GLU A 39 -10.35 -8.01 8.65
C GLU A 39 -8.87 -8.21 8.32
N ASP A 40 -8.08 -8.63 9.31
CA ASP A 40 -6.67 -8.96 9.11
C ASP A 40 -6.56 -10.21 8.24
N LEU A 41 -7.39 -11.22 8.46
CA LEU A 41 -7.41 -12.43 7.64
C LEU A 41 -7.76 -12.10 6.18
N PHE A 42 -8.77 -11.25 5.96
CA PHE A 42 -9.11 -10.77 4.62
C PHE A 42 -7.93 -10.03 3.96
N HIS A 43 -7.25 -9.14 4.69
CA HIS A 43 -6.05 -8.44 4.19
C HIS A 43 -4.97 -9.42 3.74
N HIS A 44 -4.61 -10.35 4.63
CA HIS A 44 -3.48 -11.24 4.42
C HIS A 44 -3.79 -12.26 3.33
N LEU A 45 -4.97 -12.88 3.33
CA LEU A 45 -5.30 -13.92 2.35
C LEU A 45 -5.65 -13.37 0.97
N THR A 46 -6.14 -12.13 0.87
CA THR A 46 -6.50 -11.53 -0.42
C THR A 46 -5.29 -10.89 -1.07
N PHE A 47 -4.58 -9.99 -0.36
CA PHE A 47 -3.57 -9.15 -1.01
C PHE A 47 -2.19 -9.83 -1.08
N VAL A 48 -1.78 -10.59 -0.07
CA VAL A 48 -0.42 -11.16 -0.02
C VAL A 48 -0.23 -12.25 -1.09
N PRO A 49 -1.13 -13.23 -1.28
CA PRO A 49 -0.98 -14.23 -2.34
C PRO A 49 -1.18 -13.64 -3.74
N ILE A 50 -2.15 -12.74 -3.92
CA ILE A 50 -2.45 -12.18 -5.25
C ILE A 50 -1.36 -11.20 -5.66
N ILE A 51 -1.09 -10.15 -4.87
CA ILE A 51 -0.11 -9.12 -5.24
C ILE A 51 1.31 -9.67 -5.06
N GLY A 52 1.60 -10.29 -3.91
CA GLY A 52 2.94 -10.79 -3.60
C GLY A 52 3.32 -12.07 -4.33
N GLY A 53 2.40 -13.03 -4.45
CA GLY A 53 2.65 -14.29 -5.17
C GLY A 53 2.80 -14.09 -6.67
N ILE A 54 1.92 -13.30 -7.30
CA ILE A 54 2.00 -13.03 -8.75
C ILE A 54 3.26 -12.23 -9.10
N ASN A 55 3.84 -11.48 -8.14
CA ASN A 55 5.12 -10.82 -8.32
C ASN A 55 6.26 -11.79 -8.70
N PHE A 56 6.23 -13.04 -8.22
CA PHE A 56 7.24 -14.04 -8.53
C PHE A 56 6.96 -14.86 -9.79
N VAL A 57 5.71 -14.82 -10.29
CA VAL A 57 5.31 -15.56 -11.49
C VAL A 57 5.63 -14.75 -12.75
N TYR A 58 5.43 -13.43 -12.71
CA TYR A 58 5.63 -12.55 -13.86
C TYR A 58 6.71 -11.50 -13.60
N PRO A 59 7.46 -11.07 -14.63
CA PRO A 59 8.44 -10.02 -14.50
C PRO A 59 7.75 -8.64 -14.40
N TRP A 60 7.62 -8.10 -13.20
CA TRP A 60 7.05 -6.75 -12.99
C TRP A 60 8.09 -5.62 -13.13
N GLY A 61 9.38 -5.98 -13.23
CA GLY A 61 10.49 -5.03 -13.29
C GLY A 61 10.46 -4.01 -12.15
N VAL A 62 10.73 -2.75 -12.46
CA VAL A 62 10.71 -1.63 -11.49
C VAL A 62 9.33 -1.41 -10.85
N GLY A 63 8.26 -1.85 -11.52
CA GLY A 63 6.89 -1.67 -11.04
C GLY A 63 6.65 -2.29 -9.68
N SER A 64 7.22 -3.48 -9.43
CA SER A 64 7.14 -4.15 -8.14
C SER A 64 7.64 -3.25 -7.00
N ASN A 65 8.80 -2.64 -7.19
CA ASN A 65 9.42 -1.78 -6.19
C ASN A 65 8.66 -0.47 -5.97
N VAL A 66 8.11 0.10 -7.04
CA VAL A 66 7.22 1.28 -6.95
C VAL A 66 5.98 0.94 -6.14
N LEU A 67 5.32 -0.20 -6.42
CA LEU A 67 4.16 -0.63 -5.64
C LEU A 67 4.55 -0.89 -4.18
N CYS A 68 5.62 -1.64 -3.94
CA CYS A 68 6.13 -1.94 -2.60
C CYS A 68 6.38 -0.65 -1.80
N PHE A 69 6.98 0.37 -2.42
CA PHE A 69 7.23 1.66 -1.79
C PHE A 69 5.95 2.33 -1.29
N PHE A 70 4.90 2.39 -2.11
CA PHE A 70 3.65 3.06 -1.74
C PHE A 70 2.73 2.20 -0.87
N ILE A 71 2.69 0.89 -1.06
CA ILE A 71 1.75 0.02 -0.35
C ILE A 71 2.21 -0.31 1.08
N SER A 72 3.52 -0.47 1.30
CA SER A 72 4.05 -0.90 2.60
C SER A 72 5.43 -0.33 2.95
N GLY A 73 6.11 0.31 2.00
CA GLY A 73 7.43 0.92 2.18
C GLY A 73 7.37 2.22 3.00
N LEU A 74 7.48 3.37 2.34
CA LEU A 74 7.57 4.66 3.05
C LEU A 74 6.33 4.95 3.92
N PRO A 75 5.09 4.83 3.44
CA PRO A 75 3.90 5.07 4.27
C PRO A 75 3.86 4.15 5.49
N GLY A 76 4.18 2.88 5.32
CA GLY A 76 4.20 1.90 6.41
C GLY A 76 5.32 2.16 7.42
N ALA A 77 6.53 2.47 6.96
CA ALA A 77 7.65 2.80 7.83
C ALA A 77 7.37 4.03 8.70
N LEU A 78 6.75 5.06 8.14
CA LEU A 78 6.32 6.24 8.89
C LEU A 78 5.27 5.88 9.94
N ASP A 79 4.26 5.09 9.58
CA ASP A 79 3.22 4.61 10.50
C ASP A 79 3.82 3.86 11.69
N TYR A 80 4.63 2.83 11.44
CA TYR A 80 5.27 2.07 12.51
C TYR A 80 6.21 2.91 13.39
N THR A 81 6.89 3.90 12.82
CA THR A 81 7.73 4.83 13.57
C THR A 81 6.89 5.69 14.53
N MET A 82 5.74 6.18 14.06
CA MET A 82 4.80 6.93 14.90
C MET A 82 4.19 6.05 15.98
N LEU A 83 3.82 4.81 15.66
CA LEU A 83 3.31 3.85 16.62
C LEU A 83 4.34 3.54 17.72
N ALA A 84 5.62 3.42 17.36
CA ALA A 84 6.70 3.28 18.33
C ALA A 84 6.85 4.54 19.20
N ALA A 85 6.76 5.73 18.61
CA ALA A 85 6.80 6.99 19.35
C ALA A 85 5.62 7.12 20.35
N VAL A 86 4.43 6.64 19.98
CA VAL A 86 3.28 6.58 20.90
C VAL A 86 3.54 5.63 22.07
N LYS A 87 4.07 4.42 21.80
CA LYS A 87 4.41 3.46 22.86
C LYS A 87 5.48 3.97 23.82
N CYS A 88 6.41 4.78 23.33
CA CYS A 88 7.45 5.43 24.15
C CYS A 88 6.97 6.73 24.83
N GLY A 89 5.69 7.10 24.71
CA GLY A 89 5.15 8.34 25.31
C GLY A 89 5.64 9.64 24.65
N ARG A 90 6.28 9.56 23.48
CA ARG A 90 6.80 10.72 22.72
C ARG A 90 5.78 11.34 21.76
N MET A 91 4.66 10.66 21.52
CA MET A 91 3.59 11.11 20.64
C MET A 91 2.24 10.70 21.23
N THR A 92 1.20 11.52 21.07
CA THR A 92 -0.16 11.12 21.45
C THR A 92 -0.77 10.24 20.37
N SER A 93 -1.63 9.29 20.76
CA SER A 93 -2.36 8.45 19.79
C SER A 93 -3.22 9.27 18.83
N PHE A 94 -3.69 10.46 19.23
CA PHE A 94 -4.45 11.33 18.34
C PHE A 94 -3.57 11.95 17.24
N THR A 95 -2.37 12.43 17.60
CA THR A 95 -1.41 12.96 16.64
C THR A 95 -0.97 11.90 15.63
N GLU A 96 -0.70 10.67 16.09
CA GLU A 96 -0.38 9.54 15.21
C GLU A 96 -1.49 9.32 14.18
N LYS A 97 -2.75 9.18 14.63
CA LYS A 97 -3.89 8.97 13.72
C LYS A 97 -4.08 10.10 12.71
N ARG A 98 -3.85 11.36 13.14
CA ARG A 98 -3.93 12.52 12.23
C ARG A 98 -2.88 12.43 11.13
N LEU A 99 -1.63 12.13 11.49
CA LEU A 99 -0.54 12.00 10.53
C LEU A 99 -0.73 10.79 9.62
N ASN A 100 -1.18 9.65 10.17
CA ASN A 100 -1.52 8.44 9.42
C ASN A 100 -2.63 8.73 8.37
N CYS A 101 -3.67 9.48 8.75
CA CYS A 101 -4.70 9.98 7.86
C CYS A 101 -4.13 10.83 6.72
N SER A 102 -3.22 11.76 7.01
CA SER A 102 -2.54 12.56 5.98
C SER A 102 -1.68 11.71 5.05
N ILE A 103 -0.89 10.78 5.58
CA ILE A 103 -0.03 9.88 4.79
C ILE A 103 -0.88 9.02 3.83
N ASN A 104 -1.99 8.47 4.29
CA ASN A 104 -2.85 7.64 3.46
C ASN A 104 -3.60 8.45 2.38
N THR A 105 -4.03 9.67 2.73
CA THR A 105 -4.73 10.57 1.81
C THR A 105 -3.81 11.11 0.72
N TRP A 106 -2.57 11.50 1.07
CA TRP A 106 -1.70 12.25 0.16
C TRP A 106 -0.59 11.42 -0.48
N ILE A 107 -0.18 10.30 0.14
CA ILE A 107 0.96 9.51 -0.34
C ILE A 107 0.50 8.13 -0.80
N ARG A 108 -0.05 7.29 0.09
CA ARG A 108 -0.39 5.90 -0.25
C ARG A 108 -1.48 5.81 -1.32
N GLY A 109 -2.63 6.46 -1.08
CA GLY A 109 -3.78 6.41 -1.99
C GLY A 109 -3.42 6.91 -3.40
N PRO A 110 -2.94 8.17 -3.53
CA PRO A 110 -2.51 8.71 -4.83
C PRO A 110 -1.36 7.93 -5.47
N GLY A 111 -0.38 7.47 -4.69
CA GLY A 111 0.76 6.71 -5.20
C GLY A 111 0.36 5.37 -5.80
N ILE A 112 -0.54 4.63 -5.14
CA ILE A 112 -1.09 3.37 -5.67
C ILE A 112 -1.96 3.64 -6.92
N THR A 113 -2.77 4.70 -6.93
CA THR A 113 -3.56 5.09 -8.12
C THR A 113 -2.66 5.41 -9.31
N MET A 114 -1.59 6.19 -9.08
CA MET A 114 -0.58 6.51 -10.09
C MET A 114 0.07 5.23 -10.62
N PHE A 115 0.51 4.34 -9.74
CA PHE A 115 1.08 3.04 -10.10
C PHE A 115 0.12 2.24 -11.01
N CYS A 116 -1.14 2.08 -10.59
CA CYS A 116 -2.13 1.33 -11.35
C CYS A 116 -2.35 1.93 -12.75
N THR A 117 -2.42 3.27 -12.84
CA THR A 117 -2.57 3.99 -14.11
C THR A 117 -1.39 3.75 -15.04
N LEU A 118 -0.16 3.83 -14.50
CA LEU A 118 1.06 3.57 -15.26
C LEU A 118 1.14 2.11 -15.72
N CYS A 119 0.78 1.15 -14.87
CA CYS A 119 0.70 -0.26 -15.25
C CYS A 119 -0.25 -0.49 -16.42
N VAL A 120 -1.46 0.07 -16.37
CA VAL A 120 -2.44 -0.06 -17.46
C VAL A 120 -1.89 0.56 -18.75
N ALA A 121 -1.33 1.77 -18.68
CA ALA A 121 -0.77 2.44 -19.85
C ALA A 121 0.35 1.62 -20.51
N CYS A 122 1.25 1.04 -19.69
CA CYS A 122 2.37 0.24 -20.18
C CYS A 122 1.94 -1.13 -20.70
N TRP A 123 0.87 -1.71 -20.14
CA TRP A 123 0.30 -2.96 -20.63
C TRP A 123 -0.42 -2.77 -21.97
N MET A 124 -1.17 -1.67 -22.12
CA MET A 124 -1.87 -1.32 -23.37
C MET A 124 -0.91 -0.93 -24.50
N ARG A 125 0.25 -0.36 -24.16
CA ARG A 125 1.28 0.08 -25.10
C ARG A 125 2.65 -0.40 -24.62
N PRO A 126 2.95 -1.70 -24.76
CA PRO A 126 4.24 -2.23 -24.35
C PRO A 126 5.37 -1.62 -25.19
N PRO A 127 6.58 -1.47 -24.63
CA PRO A 127 7.72 -0.98 -25.41
C PRO A 127 7.98 -1.84 -26.65
N PRO A 128 8.44 -1.22 -27.75
CA PRO A 128 8.87 -1.96 -28.94
C PRO A 128 9.87 -3.06 -28.57
N GLY A 129 9.66 -4.27 -29.08
CA GLY A 129 10.53 -5.42 -28.82
C GLY A 129 10.23 -6.21 -27.54
N THR A 130 9.16 -5.87 -26.80
CA THR A 130 8.70 -6.69 -25.66
C THR A 130 8.11 -8.01 -26.16
N PRO A 131 8.65 -9.18 -25.79
CA PRO A 131 8.08 -10.47 -26.18
C PRO A 131 6.66 -10.65 -25.61
N GLU A 132 5.76 -11.28 -26.35
CA GLU A 132 4.40 -11.59 -25.85
C GLU A 132 4.43 -12.47 -24.59
N SER A 133 5.42 -13.34 -24.46
CA SER A 133 5.64 -14.18 -23.28
C SER A 133 5.98 -13.40 -22.00
N GLU A 134 6.43 -12.14 -22.12
CA GLU A 134 6.67 -11.26 -20.97
C GLU A 134 5.44 -10.45 -20.59
N LEU A 135 4.40 -10.42 -21.44
CA LEU A 135 3.15 -9.74 -21.14
C LEU A 135 2.24 -10.66 -20.34
N MET A 136 1.91 -10.24 -19.13
CA MET A 136 0.91 -10.95 -18.33
C MET A 136 -0.43 -10.94 -19.07
N PRO A 137 -1.10 -12.10 -19.25
CA PRO A 137 -2.40 -12.16 -19.90
C PRO A 137 -3.43 -11.27 -19.21
N TRP A 138 -4.35 -10.68 -19.98
CA TRP A 138 -5.30 -9.68 -19.47
C TRP A 138 -6.15 -10.19 -18.29
N TYR A 139 -6.49 -11.48 -18.28
CA TYR A 139 -7.30 -12.12 -17.25
C TYR A 139 -6.55 -12.32 -15.92
N PHE A 140 -5.22 -12.24 -15.92
CA PHE A 140 -4.43 -12.11 -14.69
C PHE A 140 -4.11 -10.65 -14.38
N PHE A 141 -3.76 -9.86 -15.40
CA PHE A 141 -3.39 -8.47 -15.25
C PHE A 141 -4.51 -7.60 -14.66
N GLY A 142 -5.71 -7.68 -15.23
CA GLY A 142 -6.87 -6.89 -14.79
C GLY A 142 -7.17 -7.08 -13.29
N PRO A 143 -7.35 -8.33 -12.82
CA PRO A 143 -7.54 -8.60 -11.39
C PRO A 143 -6.39 -8.12 -10.51
N CYS A 144 -5.12 -8.28 -10.91
CA CYS A 144 -3.98 -7.81 -10.11
C CYS A 144 -4.02 -6.30 -9.87
N VAL A 145 -4.20 -5.53 -10.93
CA VAL A 145 -4.25 -4.07 -10.84
C VAL A 145 -5.50 -3.61 -10.09
N ALA A 146 -6.64 -4.26 -10.32
CA ALA A 146 -7.87 -3.95 -9.60
C ALA A 146 -7.74 -4.21 -8.09
N VAL A 147 -7.12 -5.33 -7.70
CA VAL A 147 -6.88 -5.69 -6.29
C VAL A 147 -5.86 -4.72 -5.65
N ALA A 148 -4.81 -4.33 -6.36
CA ALA A 148 -3.85 -3.33 -5.88
C ALA A 148 -4.52 -1.96 -5.68
N PHE A 149 -5.32 -1.51 -6.65
CA PHE A 149 -6.09 -0.27 -6.55
C PHE A 149 -7.08 -0.33 -5.38
N PHE A 150 -7.84 -1.41 -5.28
CA PHE A 150 -8.80 -1.64 -4.20
C PHE A 150 -8.11 -1.61 -2.84
N ASN A 151 -6.94 -2.25 -2.68
CA ASN A 151 -6.15 -2.19 -1.46
C ASN A 151 -5.87 -0.74 -1.05
N GLY A 152 -5.30 0.05 -1.97
CA GLY A 152 -4.94 1.44 -1.69
C GLY A 152 -6.12 2.27 -1.25
N GLN A 153 -7.23 2.21 -1.98
CA GLN A 153 -8.41 3.02 -1.67
C GLN A 153 -9.15 2.55 -0.41
N TYR A 154 -9.34 1.24 -0.26
CA TYR A 154 -10.05 0.66 0.88
C TYR A 154 -9.34 1.01 2.19
N TYR A 155 -8.03 0.78 2.29
CA TYR A 155 -7.30 1.07 3.53
C TYR A 155 -7.16 2.57 3.79
N SER A 156 -7.02 3.40 2.75
CA SER A 156 -7.06 4.85 2.94
C SER A 156 -8.39 5.31 3.56
N GLN A 157 -9.53 4.80 3.07
CA GLN A 157 -10.84 5.10 3.66
C GLN A 157 -10.95 4.63 5.12
N ARG A 158 -10.43 3.45 5.44
CA ARG A 158 -10.43 2.92 6.82
C ARG A 158 -9.64 3.82 7.77
N VAL A 159 -8.44 4.26 7.37
CA VAL A 159 -7.61 5.16 8.18
C VAL A 159 -8.29 6.50 8.39
N ILE A 160 -8.85 7.09 7.33
CA ILE A 160 -9.58 8.36 7.39
C ILE A 160 -10.80 8.23 8.33
N GLY A 161 -11.60 7.18 8.17
CA GLY A 161 -12.75 6.91 9.03
C GLY A 161 -12.36 6.75 10.50
N ASN A 162 -11.30 6.00 10.77
CA ASN A 162 -10.78 5.80 12.13
C ASN A 162 -10.31 7.11 12.78
N TYR A 163 -9.71 8.02 12.01
CA TYR A 163 -9.33 9.34 12.49
C TYR A 163 -10.55 10.18 12.88
N TYR A 164 -11.56 10.27 11.99
CA TYR A 164 -12.75 11.07 12.27
C TYR A 164 -13.62 10.52 13.39
N ILE A 165 -13.76 9.20 13.52
CA ILE A 165 -14.43 8.58 14.67
C ILE A 165 -13.72 8.98 15.96
N ARG A 166 -12.38 8.94 15.97
CA ARG A 166 -11.62 9.31 17.17
C ARG A 166 -11.72 10.80 17.49
N LYS A 167 -11.73 11.65 16.48
CA LYS A 167 -11.94 13.10 16.61
C LYS A 167 -13.33 13.41 17.20
N ALA A 168 -14.38 12.73 16.74
CA ALA A 168 -15.74 12.87 17.27
C ALA A 168 -15.83 12.45 18.75
N GLN A 169 -15.21 11.32 19.13
CA GLN A 169 -15.13 10.89 20.52
C GLN A 169 -14.39 11.89 21.41
N GLU A 170 -13.38 12.60 20.89
CA GLU A 170 -12.68 13.64 21.62
C GLU A 170 -13.55 14.90 21.81
N TYR A 171 -14.30 15.29 20.79
CA TYR A 171 -15.25 16.40 20.88
C TYR A 171 -16.37 16.13 21.89
N GLU A 172 -16.92 14.92 21.90
CA GLU A 172 -17.92 14.50 22.86
C GLU A 172 -17.39 14.60 24.31
N LYS A 173 -16.17 14.11 24.56
CA LYS A 173 -15.51 14.24 25.87
C LYS A 173 -15.28 15.70 26.30
N ARG A 174 -15.13 16.60 25.33
CA ARG A 174 -14.95 18.04 25.56
C ARG A 174 -16.28 18.81 25.62
N GLY A 175 -17.42 18.14 25.46
CA GLY A 175 -18.75 18.76 25.45
C GLY A 175 -19.06 19.58 24.20
N ILE A 176 -18.29 19.41 23.11
CA ILE A 176 -18.47 20.14 21.85
C ILE A 176 -19.53 19.42 21.03
N LYS A 177 -20.68 20.08 20.81
CA LYS A 177 -21.84 19.52 20.08
C LYS A 177 -21.93 19.95 18.62
N THR A 178 -21.30 21.07 18.27
CA THR A 178 -21.31 21.64 16.92
C THR A 178 -19.88 22.00 16.54
N VAL A 179 -19.50 21.65 15.31
CA VAL A 179 -18.19 21.95 14.74
C VAL A 179 -18.45 22.61 13.40
N ASP A 180 -18.02 23.85 13.27
CA ASP A 180 -18.01 24.52 11.98
C ASP A 180 -16.80 24.03 11.18
N LEU A 181 -17.08 23.34 10.07
CA LEU A 181 -16.06 22.75 9.20
C LEU A 181 -15.32 23.81 8.36
N HIS A 182 -15.86 25.03 8.25
CA HIS A 182 -15.21 26.10 7.48
C HIS A 182 -14.11 26.83 8.26
N THR A 183 -14.05 26.62 9.58
CA THR A 183 -13.15 27.34 10.49
C THR A 183 -12.20 26.42 11.27
N SER A 184 -12.16 25.11 10.97
CA SER A 184 -11.45 24.07 11.76
C SER A 184 -10.38 23.27 11.04
#